data_AF-A0A2V9R474-F1
#
_entry.id   AF-A0A2V9R474-F1
#
_cell.length_a   1.000
_cell.length_b   1.000
_cell.length_c   1.000
_cell.angle_alpha   90.00
_cell.angle_beta   90.00
_cell.angle_gamma   90.00
#
_symmetry.space_group_name_H-M   'P 1'
#
loop_
_entity.id
_entity.type
_entity.pdbx_description
1 polymer ?
#
loop_
_entity_poly.entity_id
_entity_poly.type
_entity_poly.pdbx_seq_one_letter_code
_entity_poly.pdbx_strand_id
1 'polypeptide(L)' 'MSGIDSAEIIARLKFDEHGLIPAIVQDVSTGRVLSVAYMTRETVELSLKELQTFFWSRRRQKIWHKGETSGNVQRIR' A
#
# COMPACT_ATOMS: atom_id res chain seq x y z
N MET A 1 -2.89 -19.00 10.10
CA MET A 1 -2.82 -17.60 10.55
C MET A 1 -4.25 -17.14 10.68
N SER A 2 -4.70 -16.85 11.91
CA SER A 2 -6.03 -16.35 12.19
C SER A 2 -6.31 -15.13 11.30
N GLY A 3 -7.30 -15.29 10.43
CA GLY A 3 -7.64 -14.36 9.36
C GLY A 3 -8.22 -13.09 9.95
N ILE A 4 -7.45 -12.01 9.86
CA ILE A 4 -8.02 -10.68 9.95
C ILE A 4 -8.52 -10.37 8.54
N ASP A 5 -9.82 -10.11 8.44
CA ASP A 5 -10.47 -9.74 7.18
C ASP A 5 -9.86 -8.42 6.66
N SER A 6 -9.55 -8.36 5.37
CA SER A 6 -9.14 -7.12 4.70
C SER A 6 -10.11 -5.97 4.99
N ALA A 7 -11.41 -6.26 5.07
CA ALA A 7 -12.42 -5.26 5.42
C ALA A 7 -12.23 -4.71 6.85
N GLU A 8 -11.91 -5.58 7.82
CA GLU A 8 -11.63 -5.17 9.20
C GLU A 8 -10.36 -4.31 9.29
N ILE A 9 -9.29 -4.70 8.58
CA ILE A 9 -8.06 -3.91 8.52
C ILE A 9 -8.35 -2.51 8.00
N ILE A 10 -9.04 -2.41 6.86
CA ILE A 10 -9.31 -1.13 6.21
C ILE A 10 -10.26 -0.27 7.07
N ALA A 11 -11.21 -0.87 7.79
CA ALA A 11 -12.11 -0.15 8.68
C ALA A 11 -11.37 0.55 9.84
N ARG A 12 -10.20 0.05 10.25
CA ARG A 12 -9.37 0.64 11.31
C ARG A 12 -8.43 1.74 10.82
N LEU A 13 -8.31 1.94 9.50
CA LEU A 13 -7.43 2.96 8.93
C LEU A 13 -8.10 4.34 8.95
N LYS A 14 -7.34 5.35 9.40
CA LYS A 14 -7.76 6.75 9.36
C LYS A 14 -7.14 7.43 8.15
N PHE A 15 -7.98 7.71 7.16
CA PHE A 15 -7.61 8.53 6.00
C PHE A 15 -7.78 10.02 6.34
N ASP A 16 -7.01 10.87 5.67
CA ASP A 16 -7.15 12.33 5.75
C ASP A 16 -8.39 12.84 4.97
N GLU A 17 -8.59 14.16 4.95
CA GLU A 17 -9.70 14.81 4.24
C GLU A 17 -9.68 14.61 2.73
N HIS A 18 -8.54 14.21 2.17
CA HIS A 18 -8.38 13.87 0.75
C HIS A 18 -8.51 12.37 0.48
N GLY A 19 -8.84 11.58 1.51
CA GLY A 19 -8.96 10.12 1.40
C GLY A 19 -7.61 9.40 1.31
N LEU A 20 -6.53 10.01 1.79
CA LEU A 20 -5.17 9.47 1.73
C LEU A 20 -4.66 9.01 3.09
N ILE A 21 -3.77 8.01 3.07
CA ILE A 21 -2.99 7.56 4.22
C ILE A 21 -1.51 7.42 3.80
N PRO A 22 -0.54 7.88 4.61
CA PRO A 22 0.87 7.62 4.35
C PRO A 22 1.20 6.13 4.57
N ALA A 23 1.96 5.55 3.65
CA ALA A 23 2.44 4.18 3.71
C ALA A 23 3.97 4.16 3.73
N ILE A 24 4.54 3.52 4.76
CA ILE A 24 5.98 3.32 4.89
C ILE A 24 6.29 1.90 4.44
N VAL A 25 7.14 1.77 3.42
CA VAL A 25 7.65 0.47 2.97
C VAL A 25 8.93 0.18 3.73
N GLN A 26 8.97 -0.98 4.34
CA GLN A 26 10.12 -1.48 5.09
C GLN A 26 10.59 -2.80 4.49
N ASP A 27 11.90 -3.00 4.44
CA ASP A 27 12.48 -4.29 4.13
C ASP A 27 12.19 -5.28 5.28
N VAL A 28 11.56 -6.40 4.95
CA VAL A 28 11.10 -7.39 5.94
C VAL A 28 12.24 -8.08 6.70
N SER A 29 13.43 -8.16 6.11
CA SER A 29 14.57 -8.87 6.69
C SER A 29 15.43 -7.98 7.59
N THR A 30 15.57 -6.72 7.23
CA THR A 30 16.49 -5.77 7.88
C THR A 30 15.79 -4.70 8.70
N GLY A 31 14.48 -4.50 8.52
CA GLY A 31 13.76 -3.39 9.11
C GLY A 31 14.14 -2.02 8.50
N ARG A 32 14.90 -1.99 7.41
CA ARG A 32 15.28 -0.73 6.76
C ARG A 32 14.07 -0.09 6.09
N VAL A 33 13.82 1.19 6.37
CA VAL A 33 12.83 1.97 5.60
C VAL A 33 13.33 2.19 4.18
N LEU A 34 12.52 1.79 3.20
CA LEU A 34 12.84 1.86 1.77
C LEU A 34 12.22 3.10 1.12
N SER A 35 10.96 3.40 1.45
CA SER A 35 10.23 4.52 0.84
C SER A 35 9.00 4.92 1.64
N VAL A 36 8.55 6.15 1.42
CA VAL A 36 7.22 6.62 1.84
C VAL A 36 6.40 6.92 0.59
N ALA A 37 5.15 6.48 0.59
CA ALA A 37 4.16 6.76 -0.45
C ALA A 37 2.80 7.05 0.19
N TYR A 38 1.77 7.30 -0.63
CA TYR A 38 0.41 7.53 -0.18
C TYR A 38 -0.51 6.47 -0.78
N MET A 39 -1.54 6.11 -0.05
CA MET A 39 -2.55 5.13 -0.46
C MET A 39 -3.94 5.73 -0.25
N THR A 40 -4.86 5.43 -1.15
CA THR A 40 -6.31 5.53 -0.93
C THR A 40 -6.83 4.20 -0.38
N ARG A 41 -8.10 4.18 0.09
CA ARG A 41 -8.82 2.95 0.46
C ARG A 41 -8.69 1.86 -0.62
N GLU A 42 -8.95 2.24 -1.88
CA GLU A 42 -8.86 1.32 -3.03
C GLU A 42 -7.46 0.73 -3.19
N THR A 43 -6.41 1.55 -3.09
CA THR A 43 -5.04 1.03 -3.24
C THR A 43 -4.61 0.13 -2.06
N VAL A 44 -5.16 0.34 -0.86
CA VAL A 44 -4.95 -0.59 0.27
C VAL A 44 -5.64 -1.92 -0.02
N GLU A 45 -6.90 -1.89 -0.47
CA GLU A 45 -7.66 -3.09 -0.82
C GLU A 45 -6.97 -3.91 -1.91
N LEU A 46 -6.55 -3.26 -3.01
CA LEU A 46 -5.75 -3.90 -4.06
C LEU A 46 -4.46 -4.50 -3.52
N SER A 47 -3.80 -3.80 -2.59
CA SER A 47 -2.53 -4.29 -2.03
C SER A 47 -2.71 -5.53 -1.17
N LEU A 48 -3.76 -5.57 -0.35
CA LEU A 48 -4.09 -6.73 0.48
C LEU A 48 -4.56 -7.92 -0.37
N LYS A 49 -5.32 -7.65 -1.43
CA LYS A 49 -5.82 -8.67 -2.36
C LYS A 49 -4.69 -9.32 -3.18
N GLU A 50 -3.82 -8.52 -3.78
CA GLU A 50 -2.79 -8.99 -4.71
C GLU A 50 -1.45 -9.31 -4.02
N LEU A 51 -1.34 -9.01 -2.71
CA LEU A 51 -0.11 -9.12 -1.91
C LEU A 51 1.09 -8.40 -2.54
N GLN A 52 0.82 -7.30 -3.23
CA GLN A 52 1.79 -6.43 -3.86
C GLN A 52 1.43 -4.97 -3.58
N THR A 53 2.39 -4.07 -3.57
CA THR A 53 2.09 -2.67 -3.21
C THR A 53 1.49 -1.89 -4.39
N PHE A 54 0.30 -1.33 -4.17
CA PHE A 54 -0.33 -0.31 -5.02
C PHE A 54 -0.37 1.01 -4.26
N PHE A 55 0.00 2.10 -4.93
CA PHE A 55 0.03 3.44 -4.34
C PHE A 55 -0.84 4.41 -5.12
N TRP A 56 -1.22 5.51 -4.49
CA TRP A 56 -1.82 6.66 -5.15
C TRP A 56 -0.75 7.71 -5.50
N SER A 57 -0.55 7.96 -6.79
CA SER A 57 0.35 9.02 -7.23
C SER A 57 -0.36 10.37 -7.13
N ARG A 58 -0.15 11.11 -6.04
CA ARG A 58 -0.73 12.46 -5.85
C ARG A 58 -0.41 13.44 -6.99
N ARG A 59 0.73 13.29 -7.66
CA ARG A 59 1.09 14.13 -8.81
C ARG A 59 0.35 13.73 -10.08
N ARG A 60 0.21 12.42 -10.33
CA ARG A 60 -0.41 11.89 -11.56
C ARG A 60 -1.91 11.63 -11.42
N GLN A 61 -2.45 11.77 -10.21
CA GLN A 61 -3.85 11.47 -9.85
C GLN A 61 -4.29 10.11 -10.38
N LYS A 62 -3.46 9.08 -10.15
CA LYS A 62 -3.73 7.71 -10.59
C LYS A 62 -3.11 6.68 -9.67
N ILE A 63 -3.67 5.47 -9.71
CA ILE A 63 -3.10 4.28 -9.11
C ILE A 63 -1.76 3.96 -9.78
N TRP A 64 -0.80 3.53 -8.97
CA TRP A 64 0.52 3.11 -9.41
C TRP A 64 0.86 1.77 -8.78
N HIS A 65 0.98 0.74 -9.62
CA HIS A 65 1.51 -0.56 -9.21
C HIS A 65 3.04 -0.47 -9.13
N LYS A 66 3.59 -0.62 -7.93
CA LYS A 66 5.04 -0.47 -7.74
C LYS A 66 5.76 -1.58 -8.49
N GLY A 67 6.62 -1.17 -9.41
CA GLY A 67 7.40 -2.10 -10.22
C GLY A 67 6.81 -2.39 -11.59
N GLU A 68 5.61 -1.91 -11.91
CA GLU A 68 4.92 -2.15 -13.20
C GLU A 68 5.81 -1.90 -14.43
N THR A 69 6.60 -0.82 -14.43
CA THR A 69 7.53 -0.52 -15.54
C THR A 69 8.90 -1.18 -15.37
N SER A 70 9.41 -1.28 -14.14
CA SER A 70 10.80 -1.67 -13.87
C SER A 70 11.00 -3.16 -13.59
N GLY A 71 9.93 -3.94 -13.41
CA GLY A 71 9.96 -5.31 -12.90
C GLY A 71 10.20 -5.43 -11.38
N ASN A 72 10.71 -4.37 -10.73
CA ASN A 72 11.00 -4.35 -9.28
C ASN A 72 9.73 -4.20 -8.42
N VAL A 73 8.91 -5.26 -8.39
CA VAL A 73 7.70 -5.37 -7.57
C VAL A 73 8.02 -5.57 -6.09
N GLN A 74 7.18 -4.99 -5.22
CA GLN A 74 7.28 -5.17 -3.78
C GLN A 74 6.14 -6.09 -3.33
N ARG A 75 6.50 -7.25 -2.74
CA ARG A 75 5.53 -8.20 -2.18
C ARG A 75 5.34 -7.94 -0.69
N ILE A 76 4.09 -7.99 -0.25
CA ILE A 76 3.73 -7.83 1.16
C ILE A 76 3.98 -9.15 1.91
N ARG A 77 4.37 -9.06 3.18
CA ARG A 77 4.71 -10.16 4.08
C ARG A 77 4.07 -9.96 5.43
#